data_AF-A0A327TVG8-F1
#
_entry.id   AF-A0A327TVG8-F1
#
_cell.length_a   1.000
_cell.length_b   1.000
_cell.length_c   1.000
_cell.angle_alpha   90.00
_cell.angle_beta   90.00
_cell.angle_gamma   90.00
#
_symmetry.space_group_name_H-M   'P 1'
#
loop_
_entity.id
_entity.type
_entity.pdbx_description
1 polymer ?
#
loop_
_entity_poly.entity_id
_entity_poly.type
_entity_poly.pdbx_seq_one_letter_code
_entity_poly.pdbx_strand_id
1 'polypeptide(L)'
;MPVADIDVRDLVRAQPWRRHLTYRGERLDLGIYAAISTGQSPVATDGIWERMELADFDPTVRSMIGQPFKLRAEQGPGKAGYIPDLMLVSSDGTITLVDSSPTAGELCPSERVLDWAEEVIKARGWTYEWWTGPKDAQHYTNIKAIRGFCRPMHPVQQALIEPILVLCADTEQPIHAVEKSLTHEKMPQPMVRAVIQHLLWWGDLTTDLHRPITTGTRLRTDAAARRPAPDQWDVGTRLIIGRKRGTVVRCEGDELAVDLDPSPFERGERRFDREELTEKATALPTAYQRPLLPAQPFTVSR
;
A
#
# COMPACT_ATOMS: atom_id res chain seq x y z
N MET A 1 24.20 -2.51 9.69
CA MET A 1 24.13 -3.71 8.84
C MET A 1 24.49 -3.33 7.41
N PRO A 2 25.29 -4.15 6.70
CA PRO A 2 25.52 -4.00 5.26
C PRO A 2 24.21 -4.02 4.47
N VAL A 3 24.13 -3.23 3.39
CA VAL A 3 22.92 -3.19 2.54
C VAL A 3 22.65 -4.53 1.85
N ALA A 4 23.71 -5.27 1.51
CA ALA A 4 23.60 -6.62 0.95
C ALA A 4 22.88 -7.60 1.88
N ASP A 5 23.01 -7.41 3.19
CA ASP A 5 22.45 -8.29 4.21
C ASP A 5 21.02 -7.90 4.61
N ILE A 6 20.47 -6.82 4.04
CA ILE A 6 19.10 -6.40 4.34
C ILE A 6 18.11 -7.40 3.75
N ASP A 7 17.31 -8.00 4.62
CA ASP A 7 16.17 -8.82 4.22
C ASP A 7 14.91 -7.93 4.10
N VAL A 8 14.10 -8.16 3.06
CA VAL A 8 12.80 -7.47 2.88
C VAL A 8 11.90 -7.62 4.11
N ARG A 9 12.05 -8.73 4.85
CA ARG A 9 11.34 -9.00 6.11
C ARG A 9 11.58 -7.95 7.18
N ASP A 10 12.82 -7.47 7.27
CA ASP A 10 13.18 -6.43 8.23
C ASP A 10 12.60 -5.07 7.82
N LEU A 11 12.46 -4.86 6.51
CA LEU A 11 11.98 -3.62 5.92
C LEU A 11 10.46 -3.46 6.01
N VAL A 12 9.69 -4.54 5.80
CA VAL A 12 8.22 -4.54 5.90
C VAL A 12 7.74 -4.11 7.29
N ARG A 13 8.57 -4.32 8.32
CA ARG A 13 8.28 -3.94 9.71
C ARG A 13 8.92 -2.62 10.12
N ALA A 14 9.70 -2.01 9.24
CA ALA A 14 10.50 -0.86 9.60
C ALA A 14 9.61 0.31 10.02
N GLN A 15 10.12 1.09 10.96
CA GLN A 15 9.50 2.35 11.33
C GLN A 15 10.04 3.50 10.48
N PRO A 16 9.26 4.59 10.36
CA PRO A 16 9.78 5.82 9.83
C PRO A 16 11.04 6.21 10.59
N TRP A 17 12.14 6.39 9.85
CA TRP A 17 13.42 6.80 10.38
C TRP A 17 13.29 8.11 11.15
N ARG A 18 12.50 9.05 10.62
CA ARG A 18 12.13 10.28 11.31
C ARG A 18 10.67 10.19 11.76
N ARG A 19 10.40 10.60 13.00
CA ARG A 19 9.03 10.84 13.47
C ARG A 19 8.58 12.28 13.28
N HIS A 20 9.54 13.20 13.19
CA HIS A 20 9.33 14.64 13.02
C HIS A 20 10.40 15.19 12.09
N LEU A 21 10.05 16.20 11.30
CA LEU A 21 11.02 17.03 10.61
C LEU A 21 11.34 18.25 11.47
N THR A 22 12.56 18.75 11.36
CA THR A 22 12.93 20.05 11.91
C THR A 22 13.35 20.93 10.75
N TYR A 23 12.62 22.02 10.51
CA TYR A 23 12.93 22.99 9.47
C TYR A 23 13.05 24.37 10.12
N ARG A 24 14.22 25.02 9.95
CA ARG A 24 14.53 26.33 10.56
C ARG A 24 14.25 26.42 12.07
N GLY A 25 14.45 25.32 12.79
CA GLY A 25 14.23 25.24 14.24
C GLY A 25 12.78 24.93 14.65
N GLU A 26 11.83 24.93 13.73
CA GLU A 26 10.46 24.52 13.97
C GLU A 26 10.26 23.03 13.70
N ARG A 27 9.43 22.39 14.53
CA ARG A 27 9.09 20.98 14.39
C ARG A 27 7.88 20.85 13.49
N LEU A 28 8.08 20.24 12.32
CA LEU A 28 7.01 19.86 11.40
C LEU A 28 6.67 18.40 11.67
N ASP A 29 5.43 18.16 12.09
CA ASP A 29 4.93 16.80 12.21
C ASP A 29 4.71 16.22 10.81
N LEU A 30 5.31 15.07 10.57
CA LEU A 30 5.10 14.33 9.34
C LEU A 30 3.66 13.84 9.27
N GLY A 31 3.06 13.94 8.10
CA GLY A 31 1.73 13.41 7.87
C GLY A 31 1.71 11.88 8.00
N ILE A 32 0.56 11.31 8.36
CA ILE A 32 0.36 9.86 8.36
C ILE A 32 -0.67 9.54 7.29
N TYR A 33 -0.26 8.80 6.26
CA TYR A 33 -1.17 8.33 5.22
C TYR A 33 -1.87 7.06 5.68
N ALA A 34 -3.21 7.02 5.68
CA ALA A 34 -3.94 5.78 5.95
C ALA A 34 -4.03 4.94 4.68
N ALA A 35 -3.13 3.96 4.55
CA ALA A 35 -3.15 2.98 3.47
C ALA A 35 -4.20 1.92 3.78
N ILE A 36 -5.38 2.09 3.19
CA ILE A 36 -6.53 1.24 3.51
C ILE A 36 -6.34 -0.15 2.96
N SER A 37 -5.68 -0.26 1.80
CA SER A 37 -5.56 -1.51 1.09
C SER A 37 -4.45 -2.41 1.63
N THR A 38 -3.36 -1.83 2.16
CA THR A 38 -2.27 -2.57 2.82
C THR A 38 -2.45 -2.65 4.34
N GLY A 39 -3.42 -1.93 4.91
CA GLY A 39 -3.63 -1.84 6.36
C GLY A 39 -2.46 -1.19 7.11
N GLN A 40 -1.66 -0.36 6.42
CA GLN A 40 -0.52 0.36 7.00
C GLN A 40 -0.86 1.83 7.20
N SER A 41 0.01 2.54 7.91
CA SER A 41 -0.05 4.00 7.83
C SER A 41 1.34 4.61 7.80
N PRO A 42 1.96 4.62 6.60
CA PRO A 42 3.29 5.19 6.43
C PRO A 42 3.27 6.67 6.73
N VAL A 43 4.42 7.15 7.22
CA VAL A 43 4.69 8.58 7.31
C VAL A 43 4.85 9.13 5.89
N ALA A 44 4.21 10.26 5.62
CA ALA A 44 4.26 10.98 4.36
C ALA A 44 5.05 12.28 4.53
N THR A 45 6.00 12.48 3.63
CA THR A 45 6.66 13.77 3.39
C THR A 45 5.84 14.61 2.41
N ASP A 46 6.19 15.89 2.29
CA ASP A 46 5.56 16.75 1.29
C ASP A 46 5.91 16.24 -0.12
N GLY A 47 4.91 16.13 -0.99
CA GLY A 47 5.07 15.71 -2.39
C GLY A 47 4.77 14.23 -2.69
N ILE A 48 4.74 13.35 -1.68
CA ILE A 48 4.57 11.89 -1.91
C ILE A 48 3.12 11.38 -1.78
N TRP A 49 2.20 12.22 -1.29
CA TRP A 49 0.82 11.82 -0.99
C TRP A 49 0.09 11.22 -2.20
N GLU A 50 0.20 11.84 -3.36
CA GLU A 50 -0.48 11.39 -4.58
C GLU A 50 0.08 10.04 -5.04
N ARG A 51 1.39 9.82 -4.87
CA ARG A 51 2.03 8.53 -5.16
C ARG A 51 1.55 7.43 -4.21
N MET A 52 1.37 7.76 -2.93
CA MET A 52 0.79 6.84 -1.94
C MET A 52 -0.67 6.51 -2.28
N GLU A 53 -1.47 7.47 -2.75
CA GLU A 53 -2.84 7.19 -3.19
C GLU A 53 -2.89 6.26 -4.40
N LEU A 54 -2.00 6.46 -5.38
CA LEU A 54 -1.88 5.56 -6.53
C LEU A 54 -1.39 4.17 -6.10
N ALA A 55 -0.39 4.10 -5.21
CA ALA A 55 0.11 2.85 -4.67
C ALA A 55 -0.94 2.10 -3.84
N ASP A 56 -1.74 2.83 -3.06
CA ASP A 56 -2.83 2.24 -2.28
C ASP A 56 -4.00 1.78 -3.15
N PHE A 57 -4.08 2.23 -4.41
CA PHE A 57 -5.05 1.74 -5.38
C PHE A 57 -4.52 0.56 -6.21
N ASP A 58 -3.21 0.52 -6.48
CA ASP A 58 -2.53 -0.51 -7.26
C ASP A 58 -2.63 -1.91 -6.58
N PRO A 59 -3.27 -2.90 -7.22
CA PRO A 59 -3.43 -4.24 -6.63
C PRO A 59 -2.11 -5.02 -6.50
N THR A 60 -1.05 -4.59 -7.20
CA THR A 60 0.27 -5.21 -7.11
C THR A 60 1.03 -4.76 -5.86
N VAL A 61 0.69 -3.63 -5.25
CA VAL A 61 1.38 -3.11 -4.06
C VAL A 61 0.88 -3.82 -2.80
N ARG A 62 1.80 -4.47 -2.09
CA ARG A 62 1.52 -5.21 -0.84
C ARG A 62 1.98 -4.49 0.41
N SER A 63 3.01 -3.65 0.29
CA SER A 63 3.50 -2.89 1.42
C SER A 63 3.92 -1.49 1.04
N MET A 64 3.66 -0.54 1.93
CA MET A 64 4.09 0.85 1.87
C MET A 64 4.70 1.25 3.20
N ILE A 65 5.98 1.58 3.19
CA ILE A 65 6.71 2.07 4.36
C ILE A 65 7.29 3.44 4.05
N GLY A 66 6.86 4.44 4.83
CA GLY A 66 7.40 5.79 4.76
C GLY A 66 8.70 5.86 5.55
N GLN A 67 9.74 6.44 4.95
CA GLN A 67 11.08 6.58 5.53
C GLN A 67 11.63 5.29 6.14
N PRO A 68 11.73 4.19 5.37
CA PRO A 68 11.98 2.85 5.90
C PRO A 68 13.31 2.72 6.66
N PHE A 69 14.33 3.48 6.26
CA PHE A 69 15.66 3.42 6.86
C PHE A 69 16.53 4.60 6.46
N LYS A 70 17.73 4.67 7.06
CA LYS A 70 18.82 5.55 6.65
C LYS A 70 19.97 4.74 6.04
N LEU A 71 20.29 5.01 4.78
CA LEU A 71 21.54 4.60 4.16
C LEU A 71 22.68 5.51 4.61
N ARG A 72 23.86 4.94 4.82
CA ARG A 72 25.07 5.71 5.17
C ARG A 72 26.30 5.07 4.55
N ALA A 73 27.09 5.88 3.85
CA ALA A 73 28.43 5.50 3.42
C ALA A 73 29.44 5.73 4.56
N GLU A 74 30.49 4.93 4.60
CA GLU A 74 31.62 5.20 5.49
C GLU A 74 32.33 6.52 5.13
N GLN A 75 32.41 6.84 3.83
CA GLN A 75 33.05 8.05 3.29
C GLN A 75 32.34 8.52 2.01
N GLY A 76 32.65 9.73 1.56
CA GLY A 76 32.11 10.27 0.30
C GLY A 76 30.72 10.92 0.47
N PRO A 77 29.98 11.10 -0.64
CA PRO A 77 28.71 11.83 -0.64
C PRO A 77 27.71 11.29 0.38
N GLY A 78 27.55 9.97 0.47
CA GLY A 78 26.64 9.29 1.40
C GLY A 78 27.01 9.35 2.89
N LYS A 79 28.07 10.05 3.31
CA LYS A 79 28.57 10.04 4.70
C LYS A 79 27.59 10.63 5.70
N ALA A 80 26.91 11.71 5.31
CA ALA A 80 25.82 12.33 6.09
C ALA A 80 24.57 11.43 6.14
N GLY A 81 24.47 10.53 5.17
CA GLY A 81 23.41 9.56 4.98
C GLY A 81 22.22 10.10 4.20
N TYR A 82 21.39 9.16 3.77
CA TYR A 82 20.25 9.36 2.88
C TYR A 82 19.08 8.54 3.43
N ILE A 83 17.87 9.09 3.36
CA ILE A 83 16.65 8.44 3.84
C ILE A 83 15.63 8.55 2.71
N PRO A 84 15.22 7.43 2.09
CA PRO A 84 14.15 7.43 1.10
C PRO A 84 12.85 7.95 1.71
N ASP A 85 11.99 8.61 0.94
CA ASP A 85 10.69 9.08 1.42
C ASP A 85 9.68 7.94 1.55
N LEU A 86 9.65 7.03 0.59
CA LEU A 86 8.71 5.90 0.53
C LEU A 86 9.39 4.65 -0.01
N MET A 87 8.99 3.50 0.51
CA MET A 87 9.30 2.18 -0.04
C MET A 87 8.01 1.43 -0.32
N LEU A 88 7.93 0.89 -1.53
CA LEU A 88 6.86 0.03 -2.01
C LEU A 88 7.40 -1.39 -2.15
N VAL A 89 6.62 -2.35 -1.69
CA VAL A 89 6.85 -3.78 -1.93
C VAL A 89 5.72 -4.30 -2.80
N SER A 90 6.07 -4.77 -3.99
CA SER A 90 5.13 -5.36 -4.95
C SER A 90 4.91 -6.85 -4.66
N SER A 91 3.85 -7.42 -5.24
CA SER A 91 3.45 -8.82 -5.07
C SER A 91 4.48 -9.83 -5.56
N ASP A 92 5.31 -9.44 -6.53
CA ASP A 92 6.43 -10.22 -7.04
C ASP A 92 7.70 -10.11 -6.15
N GLY A 93 7.62 -9.38 -5.03
CA GLY A 93 8.74 -9.12 -4.13
C GLY A 93 9.63 -7.95 -4.58
N THR A 94 9.34 -7.29 -5.70
CA THR A 94 10.09 -6.13 -6.16
C THR A 94 9.98 -5.00 -5.13
N ILE A 95 11.13 -4.43 -4.75
CA ILE A 95 11.21 -3.25 -3.87
C ILE A 95 11.47 -2.02 -4.74
N THR A 96 10.62 -1.01 -4.58
CA THR A 96 10.80 0.30 -5.20
C THR A 96 10.95 1.36 -4.11
N LEU A 97 12.07 2.09 -4.14
CA LEU A 97 12.27 3.28 -3.33
C LEU A 97 11.84 4.49 -4.12
N VAL A 98 10.99 5.32 -3.53
CA VAL A 98 10.42 6.49 -4.17
C VAL A 98 10.80 7.72 -3.37
N ASP A 99 11.42 8.67 -4.06
CA ASP A 99 11.59 10.03 -3.57
C ASP A 99 10.77 10.98 -4.42
N SER A 100 10.36 12.09 -3.83
CA SER A 100 9.79 13.20 -4.57
C SER A 100 10.65 14.43 -4.35
N SER A 101 10.63 15.37 -5.30
CA SER A 101 11.23 16.67 -5.03
C SER A 101 10.46 17.30 -3.86
N PRO A 102 11.08 17.56 -2.70
CA PRO A 102 10.41 18.33 -1.67
C PRO A 102 10.08 19.72 -2.22
N THR A 103 9.04 20.34 -1.66
CA THR A 103 8.74 21.75 -1.87
C THR A 103 9.84 22.60 -1.21
N ALA A 104 11.02 22.67 -1.84
CA ALA A 104 12.19 23.51 -1.56
C ALA A 104 12.82 23.48 -0.14
N GLY A 105 14.15 23.36 -0.07
CA GLY A 105 14.93 23.77 1.12
C GLY A 105 16.10 22.85 1.51
N GLU A 106 16.72 23.18 2.65
CA GLU A 106 17.90 22.52 3.25
C GLU A 106 17.71 21.04 3.64
N LEU A 107 16.50 20.52 3.55
CA LEU A 107 16.16 19.12 3.84
C LEU A 107 16.31 18.20 2.61
N CYS A 108 16.46 18.76 1.42
CA CYS A 108 16.69 17.98 0.19
C CYS A 108 18.14 17.46 0.18
N PRO A 109 18.36 16.14 -0.02
CA PRO A 109 19.70 15.62 -0.25
C PRO A 109 20.33 16.30 -1.48
N SER A 110 21.64 16.58 -1.44
CA SER A 110 22.34 17.08 -2.62
C SER A 110 22.27 16.06 -3.77
N GLU A 111 22.29 16.49 -5.02
CA GLU A 111 22.32 15.61 -6.20
C GLU A 111 23.34 14.46 -6.06
N ARG A 112 24.57 14.77 -5.62
CA ARG A 112 25.62 13.76 -5.39
C ARG A 112 25.25 12.67 -4.38
N VAL A 113 24.36 12.97 -3.43
CA VAL A 113 23.85 11.99 -2.44
C VAL A 113 22.75 11.15 -3.07
N LEU A 114 21.88 11.76 -3.89
CA LEU A 114 20.84 11.05 -4.63
C LEU A 114 21.46 10.10 -5.65
N ASP A 115 22.45 10.55 -6.43
CA ASP A 115 23.18 9.72 -7.40
C ASP A 115 23.82 8.51 -6.71
N TRP A 116 24.53 8.76 -5.60
CA TRP A 116 25.14 7.69 -4.79
C TRP A 116 24.08 6.74 -4.24
N ALA A 117 22.95 7.25 -3.74
CA ALA A 117 21.89 6.42 -3.20
C ALA A 117 21.29 5.54 -4.30
N GLU A 118 20.98 6.11 -5.47
CA GLU A 118 20.46 5.38 -6.63
C GLU A 118 21.41 4.25 -7.06
N GLU A 119 22.72 4.50 -7.11
CA GLU A 119 23.73 3.47 -7.39
C GLU A 119 23.67 2.31 -6.38
N VAL A 120 23.63 2.61 -5.08
CA VAL A 120 23.55 1.59 -4.02
C VAL A 120 22.24 0.79 -4.12
N ILE A 121 21.12 1.47 -4.38
CA ILE A 121 19.79 0.88 -4.48
C ILE A 121 19.73 -0.08 -5.68
N LYS A 122 20.19 0.37 -6.85
CA LYS A 122 20.23 -0.47 -8.06
C LYS A 122 21.20 -1.64 -7.92
N ALA A 123 22.37 -1.43 -7.30
CA ALA A 123 23.33 -2.50 -7.04
C ALA A 123 22.75 -3.58 -6.10
N ARG A 124 21.81 -3.21 -5.22
CA ARG A 124 21.07 -4.15 -4.36
C ARG A 124 19.98 -4.93 -5.13
N GLY A 125 19.68 -4.55 -6.37
CA GLY A 125 18.60 -5.11 -7.17
C GLY A 125 17.24 -4.48 -6.89
N TRP A 126 17.20 -3.30 -6.27
CA TRP A 126 15.97 -2.56 -6.03
C TRP A 126 15.76 -1.48 -7.10
N THR A 127 14.50 -1.11 -7.31
CA THR A 127 14.12 -0.03 -8.22
C THR A 127 14.17 1.31 -7.47
N TYR A 128 14.54 2.36 -8.18
CA TYR A 128 14.50 3.73 -7.69
C TYR A 128 13.60 4.58 -8.60
N GLU A 129 12.68 5.32 -8.00
CA GLU A 129 11.70 6.17 -8.67
C GLU A 129 11.82 7.61 -8.16
N TRP A 130 12.03 8.54 -9.09
CA TRP A 130 11.88 9.97 -8.82
C TRP A 130 10.46 10.42 -9.20
N TRP A 131 9.63 10.66 -8.21
CA TRP A 131 8.23 11.04 -8.37
C TRP A 131 8.07 12.54 -8.57
N THR A 132 7.44 12.91 -9.69
CA THR A 132 7.16 14.30 -10.07
C THR A 132 5.66 14.60 -10.15
N GLY A 133 4.81 13.72 -9.63
CA GLY A 133 3.35 13.80 -9.75
C GLY A 133 2.74 12.85 -10.79
N PRO A 134 1.41 12.71 -10.78
CA PRO A 134 0.68 11.82 -11.68
C PRO A 134 0.83 12.24 -13.14
N LYS A 135 1.26 11.32 -14.00
CA LYS A 135 1.38 11.57 -15.45
C LYS A 135 0.03 11.73 -16.15
N ASP A 136 -0.99 11.07 -15.62
CA ASP A 136 -2.37 11.19 -16.10
C ASP A 136 -3.26 11.77 -14.97
N ALA A 137 -3.63 13.04 -15.14
CA ALA A 137 -4.45 13.76 -14.18
C ALA A 137 -5.89 13.21 -14.09
N GLN A 138 -6.45 12.69 -15.18
CA GLN A 138 -7.82 12.13 -15.20
C GLN A 138 -7.86 10.80 -14.46
N HIS A 139 -6.88 9.93 -14.72
CA HIS A 139 -6.68 8.68 -14.01
C HIS A 139 -6.58 8.90 -12.49
N TYR A 140 -5.70 9.81 -12.07
CA TYR A 140 -5.55 10.13 -10.66
C TYR A 140 -6.81 10.77 -10.05
N THR A 141 -7.49 11.67 -10.77
CA THR A 141 -8.76 12.27 -10.30
C THR A 141 -9.81 11.21 -10.00
N ASN A 142 -9.94 10.21 -10.88
CA ASN A 142 -10.88 9.11 -10.67
C ASN A 142 -10.48 8.24 -9.48
N ILE A 143 -9.20 7.86 -9.35
CA ILE A 143 -8.71 7.09 -8.20
C ILE A 143 -8.98 7.84 -6.89
N LYS A 144 -8.70 9.14 -6.86
CA LYS A 144 -8.94 10.00 -5.69
C LYS A 144 -10.41 10.06 -5.30
N ALA A 145 -11.31 10.10 -6.29
CA ALA A 145 -12.75 10.05 -6.04
C ALA A 145 -13.20 8.68 -5.52
N ILE A 146 -12.72 7.59 -6.13
CA ILE A 146 -13.01 6.20 -5.74
C ILE A 146 -12.50 5.92 -4.33
N ARG A 147 -11.35 6.49 -3.93
CA ARG A 147 -10.75 6.34 -2.60
C ARG A 147 -11.71 6.70 -1.47
N GLY A 148 -12.68 7.59 -1.69
CA GLY A 148 -13.72 7.89 -0.70
C GLY A 148 -14.54 6.67 -0.24
N PHE A 149 -14.54 5.59 -1.03
CA PHE A 149 -15.37 4.39 -0.83
C PHE A 149 -14.56 3.14 -0.46
N CYS A 150 -13.25 3.26 -0.24
CA CYS A 150 -12.38 2.11 0.05
C CYS A 150 -12.64 1.43 1.41
N ARG A 151 -13.27 2.14 2.35
CA ARG A 151 -13.48 1.64 3.72
C ARG A 151 -14.48 0.49 3.75
N PRO A 152 -14.39 -0.41 4.74
CA PRO A 152 -15.38 -1.47 4.92
C PRO A 152 -16.80 -0.92 4.97
N MET A 153 -17.67 -1.53 4.19
CA MET A 153 -19.06 -1.11 4.06
C MET A 153 -19.94 -1.66 5.19
N HIS A 154 -21.04 -0.97 5.49
CA HIS A 154 -22.06 -1.47 6.41
C HIS A 154 -22.70 -2.76 5.85
N PRO A 155 -23.14 -3.74 6.68
CA PRO A 155 -23.72 -5.00 6.20
C PRO A 155 -24.85 -4.85 5.18
N VAL A 156 -25.68 -3.81 5.33
CA VAL A 156 -26.76 -3.48 4.37
C VAL A 156 -26.19 -3.23 2.96
N GLN A 157 -25.07 -2.53 2.85
CA GLN A 157 -24.41 -2.28 1.56
C GLN A 157 -23.71 -3.54 1.02
N GLN A 158 -23.17 -4.38 1.90
CA GLN A 158 -22.53 -5.65 1.49
C GLN A 158 -23.51 -6.59 0.77
N ALA A 159 -24.81 -6.53 1.12
CA ALA A 159 -25.86 -7.29 0.44
C ALA A 159 -26.02 -6.93 -1.06
N LEU A 160 -25.46 -5.82 -1.53
CA LEU A 160 -25.46 -5.42 -2.95
C LEU A 160 -24.24 -5.93 -3.73
N ILE A 161 -23.20 -6.47 -3.07
CA ILE A 161 -21.98 -6.92 -3.73
C ILE A 161 -22.31 -8.02 -4.75
N GLU A 162 -22.89 -9.13 -4.28
CA GLU A 162 -23.17 -10.28 -5.14
C GLU A 162 -24.12 -9.93 -6.31
N PRO A 163 -25.25 -9.22 -6.09
CA PRO A 163 -26.09 -8.76 -7.21
C PRO A 163 -25.35 -7.90 -8.25
N ILE A 164 -24.46 -7.00 -7.82
CA ILE A 164 -23.70 -6.15 -8.74
C ILE A 164 -22.70 -6.98 -9.55
N LEU A 165 -22.00 -7.92 -8.91
CA LEU A 165 -21.04 -8.79 -9.58
C LEU A 165 -21.73 -9.69 -10.59
N VAL A 166 -22.87 -10.29 -10.23
CA VAL A 166 -23.69 -11.12 -11.15
C VAL A 166 -24.14 -10.32 -12.37
N LEU A 167 -24.61 -9.09 -12.20
CA LEU A 167 -25.02 -8.24 -13.33
C LEU A 167 -23.86 -7.91 -14.28
N CYS A 168 -22.63 -7.81 -13.75
CA CYS A 168 -21.44 -7.44 -14.51
C CYS A 168 -20.56 -8.64 -14.94
N ALA A 169 -20.99 -9.87 -14.67
CA ALA A 169 -20.19 -11.07 -14.89
C ALA A 169 -20.01 -11.39 -16.38
N ASP A 170 -21.11 -11.50 -17.12
CA ASP A 170 -21.11 -11.98 -18.51
C ASP A 170 -21.07 -10.87 -19.55
N THR A 171 -21.40 -9.63 -19.17
CA THR A 171 -21.51 -8.52 -20.12
C THR A 171 -21.18 -7.21 -19.44
N GLU A 172 -20.43 -6.34 -20.12
CA GLU A 172 -20.14 -5.02 -19.58
C GLU A 172 -21.42 -4.20 -19.40
N GLN A 173 -21.71 -3.78 -18.17
CA GLN A 173 -22.91 -3.01 -17.83
C GLN A 173 -22.58 -1.54 -17.64
N PRO A 174 -23.33 -0.60 -18.22
CA PRO A 174 -23.16 0.81 -17.87
C PRO A 174 -23.66 1.06 -16.43
N ILE A 175 -23.01 1.97 -15.71
CA ILE A 175 -23.35 2.31 -14.30
C ILE A 175 -24.85 2.55 -14.10
N HIS A 176 -25.52 3.29 -15.00
CA HIS A 176 -26.95 3.56 -14.88
C HIS A 176 -27.84 2.30 -14.96
N ALA A 177 -27.43 1.28 -15.70
CA ALA A 177 -28.22 0.04 -15.82
C ALA A 177 -28.14 -0.78 -14.53
N VAL A 178 -26.95 -0.86 -13.93
CA VAL A 178 -26.75 -1.50 -12.61
C VAL A 178 -27.55 -0.75 -11.54
N GLU A 179 -27.43 0.57 -11.51
CA GLU A 179 -28.17 1.42 -10.57
C GLU A 179 -29.68 1.25 -10.70
N LYS A 180 -30.21 1.29 -11.94
CA LYS A 180 -31.64 1.13 -12.20
C LYS A 180 -32.14 -0.25 -11.76
N SER A 181 -31.34 -1.29 -11.92
CA SER A 181 -31.74 -2.67 -11.63
C SER A 181 -31.83 -2.96 -10.12
N LEU A 182 -31.00 -2.28 -9.32
CA LEU A 182 -30.87 -2.57 -7.88
C LEU A 182 -31.49 -1.49 -6.98
N THR A 183 -31.80 -0.32 -7.53
CA THR A 183 -32.42 0.77 -6.76
C THR A 183 -33.86 0.44 -6.38
N HIS A 184 -34.17 0.54 -5.10
CA HIS A 184 -35.53 0.44 -4.56
C HIS A 184 -35.62 1.21 -3.23
N GLU A 185 -36.79 1.26 -2.59
CA GLU A 185 -37.07 2.09 -1.40
C GLU A 185 -36.01 1.98 -0.28
N LYS A 186 -35.53 0.75 -0.02
CA LYS A 186 -34.53 0.48 1.02
C LYS A 186 -33.08 0.59 0.54
N MET A 187 -32.86 0.67 -0.77
CA MET A 187 -31.54 0.76 -1.41
C MET A 187 -31.58 1.88 -2.46
N PRO A 188 -31.42 3.15 -2.04
CA PRO A 188 -31.45 4.27 -2.96
C PRO A 188 -30.20 4.28 -3.86
N GLN A 189 -30.32 4.89 -5.05
CA GLN A 189 -29.25 4.95 -6.07
C GLN A 189 -27.87 5.35 -5.53
N PRO A 190 -27.70 6.37 -4.64
CA PRO A 190 -26.39 6.71 -4.10
C PRO A 190 -25.73 5.57 -3.32
N MET A 191 -26.52 4.69 -2.71
CA MET A 191 -26.00 3.51 -2.00
C MET A 191 -25.47 2.47 -2.98
N VAL A 192 -26.21 2.19 -4.06
CA VAL A 192 -25.73 1.30 -5.14
C VAL A 192 -24.44 1.85 -5.75
N ARG A 193 -24.39 3.17 -6.02
CA ARG A 193 -23.20 3.84 -6.53
C ARG A 193 -22.01 3.71 -5.57
N ALA A 194 -22.22 3.88 -4.27
CA ALA A 194 -21.16 3.72 -3.28
C ALA A 194 -20.55 2.30 -3.29
N VAL A 195 -21.38 1.26 -3.47
CA VAL A 195 -20.92 -0.13 -3.59
C VAL A 195 -20.16 -0.33 -4.90
N ILE A 196 -20.62 0.22 -6.02
CA ILE A 196 -19.87 0.19 -7.29
C ILE A 196 -18.47 0.78 -7.11
N GLN A 197 -18.37 1.97 -6.50
CA GLN A 197 -17.06 2.62 -6.26
C GLN A 197 -16.18 1.78 -5.31
N HIS A 198 -16.77 1.16 -4.29
CA HIS A 198 -16.04 0.25 -3.42
C HIS A 198 -15.46 -0.95 -4.20
N LEU A 199 -16.26 -1.57 -5.06
CA LEU A 199 -15.82 -2.70 -5.88
C LEU A 199 -14.76 -2.29 -6.92
N LEU A 200 -14.84 -1.07 -7.46
CA LEU A 200 -13.77 -0.50 -8.31
C LEU A 200 -12.47 -0.29 -7.53
N TRP A 201 -12.54 0.14 -6.26
CA TRP A 201 -11.35 0.30 -5.40
C TRP A 201 -10.62 -1.03 -5.18
N TRP A 202 -11.39 -2.09 -4.91
CA TRP A 202 -10.83 -3.41 -4.59
C TRP A 202 -10.53 -4.28 -5.83
N GLY A 203 -10.86 -3.79 -7.03
CA GLY A 203 -10.61 -4.49 -8.29
C GLY A 203 -11.64 -5.56 -8.63
N ASP A 204 -12.71 -5.68 -7.85
CA ASP A 204 -13.83 -6.59 -8.13
C ASP A 204 -14.62 -6.18 -9.38
N LEU A 205 -14.65 -4.87 -9.65
CA LEU A 205 -15.07 -4.29 -10.91
C LEU A 205 -13.92 -3.54 -11.54
N THR A 206 -13.91 -3.46 -12.86
CA THR A 206 -12.97 -2.63 -13.62
C THR A 206 -13.71 -1.74 -14.62
N THR A 207 -13.05 -0.63 -14.97
CA THR A 207 -13.45 0.30 -16.02
C THR A 207 -12.21 1.04 -16.54
N ASP A 208 -12.31 1.71 -17.68
CA ASP A 208 -11.31 2.69 -18.11
C ASP A 208 -11.33 3.91 -17.16
N LEU A 209 -10.27 4.05 -16.35
CA LEU A 209 -10.08 5.17 -15.43
C LEU A 209 -9.38 6.36 -16.08
N HIS A 210 -8.92 6.27 -17.33
CA HIS A 210 -8.30 7.39 -18.06
C HIS A 210 -9.33 8.37 -18.63
N ARG A 211 -10.63 8.11 -18.44
CA ARG A 211 -11.74 8.95 -18.88
C ARG A 211 -12.63 9.34 -17.69
N PRO A 212 -13.33 10.48 -17.75
CA PRO A 212 -14.29 10.84 -16.71
C PRO A 212 -15.32 9.72 -16.47
N ILE A 213 -15.54 9.37 -15.20
CA ILE A 213 -16.57 8.41 -14.82
C ILE A 213 -17.94 9.09 -14.96
N THR A 214 -18.78 8.54 -15.82
CA THR A 214 -20.15 8.99 -16.07
C THR A 214 -21.13 7.85 -15.80
N THR A 215 -22.43 8.14 -15.80
CA THR A 215 -23.46 7.09 -15.70
C THR A 215 -23.44 6.10 -16.88
N GLY A 216 -22.81 6.47 -18.01
CA GLY A 216 -22.62 5.60 -19.17
C GLY A 216 -21.33 4.77 -19.14
N THR A 217 -20.44 5.02 -18.16
CA THR A 217 -19.20 4.25 -17.99
C THR A 217 -19.53 2.78 -17.76
N ARG A 218 -18.82 1.90 -18.48
CA ARG A 218 -19.10 0.46 -18.48
C ARG A 218 -18.24 -0.25 -17.44
N LEU A 219 -18.89 -1.08 -16.66
CA LEU A 219 -18.32 -1.93 -15.62
C LEU A 219 -18.24 -3.36 -16.14
N ARG A 220 -17.17 -4.06 -15.77
CA ARG A 220 -17.09 -5.51 -15.90
C ARG A 220 -16.47 -6.09 -14.65
N THR A 221 -16.78 -7.34 -14.36
CA THR A 221 -15.95 -8.10 -13.43
C THR A 221 -14.61 -8.42 -14.09
N ASP A 222 -13.55 -8.43 -13.30
CA ASP A 222 -12.24 -8.89 -13.76
C ASP A 222 -11.58 -9.67 -12.63
N ALA A 223 -11.72 -10.99 -12.70
CA ALA A 223 -11.14 -11.88 -11.70
C ALA A 223 -9.60 -11.80 -11.63
N ALA A 224 -8.94 -11.30 -12.68
CA ALA A 224 -7.49 -11.10 -12.71
C ALA A 224 -7.06 -9.72 -12.16
N ALA A 225 -7.94 -8.71 -12.22
CA ALA A 225 -7.72 -7.41 -11.60
C ALA A 225 -8.14 -7.34 -10.14
N ARG A 226 -8.89 -8.34 -9.65
CA ARG A 226 -9.14 -8.50 -8.21
C ARG A 226 -7.81 -8.44 -7.49
N ARG A 227 -7.76 -7.61 -6.45
CA ARG A 227 -6.73 -7.82 -5.45
C ARG A 227 -6.80 -9.28 -5.02
N PRO A 228 -5.66 -9.96 -4.90
CA PRO A 228 -5.56 -11.32 -4.44
C PRO A 228 -6.55 -11.54 -3.31
N ALA A 229 -7.39 -12.56 -3.46
CA ALA A 229 -8.29 -12.97 -2.40
C ALA A 229 -7.47 -13.29 -1.13
N PRO A 230 -8.09 -13.30 0.06
CA PRO A 230 -7.43 -13.67 1.29
C PRO A 230 -6.49 -14.87 1.14
N ASP A 231 -6.83 -15.92 0.41
CA ASP A 231 -5.96 -17.08 0.17
C ASP A 231 -4.62 -16.84 -0.56
N GLN A 232 -4.43 -15.70 -1.22
CA GLN A 232 -3.19 -15.28 -1.89
C GLN A 232 -2.34 -14.38 -0.98
N TRP A 233 -2.09 -14.91 0.23
CA TRP A 233 -1.15 -14.37 1.19
C TRP A 233 0.28 -14.33 0.62
N ASP A 234 0.81 -13.12 0.41
CA ASP A 234 2.19 -12.87 -0.05
C ASP A 234 2.98 -12.08 0.99
N VAL A 235 4.31 -11.99 0.82
CA VAL A 235 5.17 -11.18 1.69
C VAL A 235 4.65 -9.75 1.79
N GLY A 236 4.51 -9.24 3.02
CA GLY A 236 3.92 -7.94 3.30
C GLY A 236 2.44 -7.98 3.68
N THR A 237 1.73 -9.08 3.41
CA THR A 237 0.29 -9.17 3.67
C THR A 237 0.01 -9.19 5.17
N ARG A 238 -0.89 -8.31 5.64
CA ARG A 238 -1.28 -8.22 7.04
C ARG A 238 -2.57 -8.98 7.32
N LEU A 239 -2.57 -9.70 8.43
CA LEU A 239 -3.56 -10.70 8.79
C LEU A 239 -4.07 -10.50 10.21
N ILE A 240 -5.31 -10.91 10.48
CA ILE A 240 -5.77 -11.26 11.82
C ILE A 240 -5.90 -12.77 11.89
N ILE A 241 -5.20 -13.41 12.83
CA ILE A 241 -5.31 -14.84 13.16
C ILE A 241 -5.90 -14.93 14.57
N GLY A 242 -7.18 -15.29 14.65
CA GLY A 242 -7.94 -15.24 15.91
C GLY A 242 -8.04 -13.82 16.48
N ARG A 243 -7.30 -13.54 17.57
CA ARG A 243 -7.19 -12.20 18.18
C ARG A 243 -5.84 -11.53 17.95
N LYS A 244 -4.88 -12.24 17.35
CA LYS A 244 -3.55 -11.73 17.07
C LYS A 244 -3.51 -11.16 15.67
N ARG A 245 -2.76 -10.09 15.50
CA ARG A 245 -2.39 -9.57 14.18
C ARG A 245 -1.08 -10.20 13.75
N GLY A 246 -0.83 -10.25 12.46
CA GLY A 246 0.46 -10.68 11.94
C GLY A 246 0.73 -10.16 10.54
N THR A 247 1.96 -10.32 10.09
CA THR A 247 2.39 -9.98 8.74
C THR A 247 3.11 -11.17 8.14
N VAL A 248 2.71 -11.57 6.94
CA VAL A 248 3.42 -12.58 6.15
C VAL A 248 4.80 -12.02 5.81
N VAL A 249 5.84 -12.72 6.25
CA VAL A 249 7.23 -12.32 6.02
C VAL A 249 7.92 -13.26 5.04
N ARG A 250 7.41 -14.47 4.82
CA ARG A 250 7.97 -15.38 3.82
C ARG A 250 6.89 -16.24 3.17
N CYS A 251 7.09 -16.54 1.90
CA CYS A 251 6.33 -17.52 1.14
C CYS A 251 7.31 -18.54 0.53
N GLU A 252 7.14 -19.81 0.87
CA GLU A 252 7.90 -20.93 0.32
C GLU A 252 6.90 -22.01 -0.17
N GLY A 253 6.42 -21.86 -1.41
CA GLY A 253 5.32 -22.69 -1.92
C GLY A 253 4.03 -22.47 -1.14
N ASP A 254 3.52 -23.54 -0.53
CA ASP A 254 2.32 -23.52 0.32
C ASP A 254 2.62 -23.19 1.78
N GLU A 255 3.90 -23.09 2.18
CA GLU A 255 4.28 -22.68 3.54
C GLU A 255 4.42 -21.16 3.64
N LEU A 256 3.74 -20.58 4.63
CA LEU A 256 3.76 -19.15 4.92
C LEU A 256 4.36 -18.91 6.31
N ALA A 257 5.40 -18.09 6.36
CA ALA A 257 5.91 -17.59 7.63
C ALA A 257 5.18 -16.30 7.97
N VAL A 258 4.40 -16.32 9.04
CA VAL A 258 3.70 -15.15 9.58
C VAL A 258 4.36 -14.74 10.88
N ASP A 259 4.76 -13.49 10.93
CA ASP A 259 5.15 -12.87 12.17
C ASP A 259 3.95 -12.28 12.86
N LEU A 260 3.66 -12.78 14.05
CA LEU A 260 2.58 -12.25 14.87
C LEU A 260 3.06 -10.99 15.57
N ASP A 261 2.27 -9.92 15.51
CA ASP A 261 2.51 -8.67 16.25
C ASP A 261 2.87 -9.02 17.70
N PRO A 262 3.91 -8.39 18.29
CA PRO A 262 4.45 -8.82 19.56
C PRO A 262 3.37 -8.77 20.64
N SER A 263 2.95 -9.95 21.09
CA SER A 263 2.45 -10.10 22.45
C SER A 263 3.60 -9.73 23.39
N PRO A 264 3.36 -9.08 24.53
CA PRO A 264 4.39 -8.90 25.56
C PRO A 264 5.06 -10.22 26.01
N PHE A 265 4.54 -11.37 25.58
CA PHE A 265 4.97 -12.70 25.99
C PHE A 265 5.59 -13.59 24.89
N GLU A 266 5.58 -13.20 23.60
CA GLU A 266 6.13 -14.05 22.53
C GLU A 266 6.69 -13.22 21.36
N ARG A 267 7.99 -13.34 21.07
CA ARG A 267 8.53 -13.14 19.72
C ARG A 267 8.47 -14.51 19.04
N GLY A 268 7.80 -14.62 17.91
CA GLY A 268 7.73 -15.91 17.23
C GLY A 268 7.07 -15.78 15.88
N GLU A 269 7.91 -15.69 14.85
CA GLU A 269 7.55 -16.15 13.52
C GLU A 269 6.91 -17.54 13.66
N ARG A 270 5.72 -17.70 13.11
CA ARG A 270 5.01 -18.99 13.07
C ARG A 270 4.79 -19.36 11.61
N ARG A 271 5.01 -20.63 11.33
CA ARG A 271 4.75 -21.22 10.01
C ARG A 271 3.33 -21.73 9.98
N PHE A 272 2.65 -21.45 8.89
CA PHE A 272 1.30 -21.91 8.60
C PHE A 272 1.29 -22.52 7.21
N ASP A 273 0.52 -23.58 7.05
CA ASP A 273 0.09 -24.00 5.72
C ASP A 273 -0.87 -22.94 5.14
N ARG A 274 -0.81 -22.69 3.83
CA ARG A 274 -1.61 -21.67 3.14
C ARG A 274 -3.11 -21.94 3.27
N GLU A 275 -3.55 -23.19 3.17
CA GLU A 275 -4.95 -23.58 3.33
C GLU A 275 -5.39 -23.34 4.78
N GLU A 276 -4.59 -23.79 5.75
CA GLU A 276 -4.84 -23.55 7.18
C GLU A 276 -4.94 -22.05 7.50
N LEU A 277 -4.06 -21.24 6.93
CA LEU A 277 -4.05 -19.81 7.15
C LEU A 277 -5.28 -19.14 6.53
N THR A 278 -5.70 -19.58 5.36
CA THR A 278 -6.91 -19.09 4.68
C THR A 278 -8.17 -19.33 5.50
N GLU A 279 -8.28 -20.49 6.16
CA GLU A 279 -9.41 -20.81 7.03
C GLU A 279 -9.41 -20.00 8.34
N LYS A 280 -8.22 -19.73 8.89
CA LYS A 280 -8.06 -19.16 10.24
C LYS A 280 -7.81 -17.66 10.26
N ALA A 281 -7.38 -17.09 9.14
CA ALA A 281 -6.98 -15.71 9.04
C ALA A 281 -7.91 -14.90 8.16
N THR A 282 -8.13 -13.65 8.54
CA THR A 282 -8.76 -12.66 7.67
C THR A 282 -7.73 -11.61 7.26
N ALA A 283 -7.77 -11.20 6.00
CA ALA A 283 -6.95 -10.10 5.49
C ALA A 283 -7.40 -8.88 6.27
N LEU A 284 -6.49 -8.15 6.91
CA LEU A 284 -6.85 -7.01 7.75
C LEU A 284 -7.50 -5.89 6.91
N PRO A 285 -8.83 -5.66 7.01
CA PRO A 285 -9.47 -4.55 6.33
C PRO A 285 -9.93 -3.59 7.41
N THR A 286 -9.03 -3.00 8.20
CA THR A 286 -9.47 -1.91 9.09
C THR A 286 -8.35 -1.03 9.64
N ALA A 287 -8.59 0.27 9.41
CA ALA A 287 -8.12 1.42 10.15
C ALA A 287 -7.89 1.16 11.66
N TYR A 288 -6.82 1.76 12.18
CA TYR A 288 -6.34 1.86 13.57
C TYR A 288 -5.00 1.15 13.85
N GLN A 289 -3.96 1.98 13.78
CA GLN A 289 -2.56 1.71 14.14
C GLN A 289 -2.32 1.53 15.65
N ARG A 290 -1.26 0.75 16.00
CA ARG A 290 -0.14 1.01 16.96
C ARG A 290 0.41 -0.31 17.58
N PRO A 291 1.63 -0.33 18.19
CA PRO A 291 2.87 0.36 17.89
C PRO A 291 3.89 -0.60 17.22
N LEU A 292 4.78 -0.06 16.39
CA LEU A 292 5.78 -0.81 15.65
C LEU A 292 7.20 -0.48 16.18
N LEU A 293 8.13 -1.42 15.99
CA LEU A 293 9.49 -1.44 16.55
C LEU A 293 10.43 -0.37 15.92
N PRO A 294 11.36 0.26 16.66
CA PRO A 294 12.19 1.34 16.14
C PRO A 294 13.06 0.95 14.93
N ALA A 295 13.19 1.86 13.96
CA ALA A 295 14.07 1.72 12.79
C ALA A 295 15.55 1.69 13.21
N GLN A 296 16.36 0.86 12.56
CA GLN A 296 17.80 0.69 12.83
C GLN A 296 18.64 1.23 11.65
N PRO A 297 19.77 1.92 11.89
CA PRO A 297 20.61 2.46 10.80
C PRO A 297 21.34 1.36 10.03
N PHE A 298 21.52 1.58 8.72
CA PHE A 298 22.31 0.71 7.86
C PHE A 298 23.60 1.40 7.39
N THR A 299 24.64 0.62 7.13
CA THR A 299 25.97 1.14 6.75
C THR A 299 26.50 0.33 5.59
N VAL A 300 26.95 1.01 4.53
CA VAL A 300 27.49 0.39 3.32
C VAL A 300 29.02 0.35 3.42
N SER A 301 29.60 -0.85 3.35
CA SER A 301 31.03 -1.04 3.15
C SER A 301 31.40 -0.71 1.70
N ARG A 302 32.60 -0.17 1.49
CA ARG A 302 33.11 0.15 0.15
C ARG A 302 33.16 -1.04 -0.78
#